data_AF-A0A414GRR2-F1
#
_entry.id   AF-A0A414GRR2-F1
#
_cell.length_a   1.000
_cell.length_b   1.000
_cell.length_c   1.000
_cell.angle_alpha   90.00
_cell.angle_beta   90.00
_cell.angle_gamma   90.00
#
_symmetry.space_group_name_H-M   'P 1'
#
loop_
_entity.id
_entity.type
_entity.pdbx_description
1 polymer ?
#
loop_
_entity_poly.entity_id
_entity_poly.type
_entity_poly.pdbx_seq_one_letter_code
_entity_poly.pdbx_strand_id
1 'polypeptide(L)' 'MFSLNESNRYYLYPYPTDMRKSFYTLSGIVTNQMGKNVRDGDAFIFINANCTCMKIL' A
#
# COMPACT_ATOMS: atom_id res chain seq x y z
N MET A 1 -17.89 3.31 4.65
CA MET A 1 -17.55 2.18 5.54
C MET A 1 -16.73 1.21 4.71
N PHE A 2 -15.46 0.97 5.07
CA PHE A 2 -14.56 0.13 4.28
C PHE A 2 -14.98 -1.33 4.45
N SER A 3 -15.87 -1.82 3.58
CA SER A 3 -16.28 -3.22 3.61
C SER A 3 -15.16 -4.06 3.00
N LEU A 4 -14.51 -4.89 3.82
CA LEU A 4 -13.64 -5.98 3.37
C LEU A 4 -14.52 -7.04 2.68
N ASN A 5 -14.89 -6.79 1.43
CA ASN A 5 -15.52 -7.80 0.59
C ASN A 5 -14.45 -8.79 0.11
N GLU A 6 -14.82 -10.06 -0.09
CA GLU A 6 -13.93 -11.10 -0.66
C GLU A 6 -13.34 -10.72 -2.03
N SER A 7 -13.93 -9.73 -2.72
CA SER A 7 -13.45 -9.17 -3.98
C SER A 7 -12.29 -8.17 -3.83
N ASN A 8 -11.97 -7.70 -2.63
CA ASN A 8 -10.91 -6.71 -2.44
C ASN A 8 -9.54 -7.39 -2.51
N ARG A 9 -8.73 -6.98 -3.50
CA ARG A 9 -7.36 -7.49 -3.63
C ARG A 9 -6.43 -6.65 -2.77
N TYR A 10 -5.68 -7.34 -1.91
CA TYR A 10 -4.67 -6.75 -1.05
C TYR A 10 -3.28 -7.08 -1.60
N TYR A 11 -2.45 -6.06 -1.80
CA TYR A 11 -1.07 -6.24 -2.23
C TYR A 11 -0.12 -5.79 -1.13
N LEU A 12 0.76 -6.68 -0.71
CA LEU A 12 1.82 -6.35 0.22
C LEU A 12 3.05 -5.88 -0.56
N TYR A 13 3.54 -4.67 -0.25
CA TYR A 13 4.81 -4.23 -0.77
C TYR A 13 5.95 -4.98 -0.02
N PRO A 14 6.81 -5.73 -0.73
CA PRO A 14 7.71 -6.71 -0.09
C PRO A 14 8.92 -6.08 0.61
N TYR A 15 9.15 -4.78 0.45
CA TYR A 15 10.29 -4.08 1.04
C TYR A 15 9.84 -3.14 2.17
N PRO A 16 10.71 -2.93 3.18
CA PRO A 16 10.39 -2.01 4.26
C PRO A 16 10.18 -0.59 3.74
N THR A 17 9.12 0.04 4.19
CA THR A 17 8.73 1.38 3.76
C THR A 17 8.86 2.37 4.91
N ASP A 18 9.48 3.51 4.64
CA ASP A 18 9.48 4.62 5.58
C ASP A 18 8.06 5.20 5.71
N MET A 19 7.45 5.02 6.88
CA MET A 19 6.10 5.49 7.17
C MET A 19 5.98 7.00 7.26
N ARG A 20 7.08 7.76 7.22
CA ARG A 20 7.08 9.22 7.09
C ARG A 20 6.76 9.67 5.66
N LYS A 21 6.83 8.76 4.68
CA LYS A 21 6.45 9.05 3.29
C LYS A 21 4.98 9.47 3.20
N SER A 22 4.73 10.50 2.40
CA SER A 22 3.39 11.01 2.11
C SER A 22 2.62 10.05 1.22
N PHE A 23 1.30 10.25 1.16
CA PHE A 23 0.41 9.51 0.26
C PHE A 23 0.93 9.51 -1.19
N TYR A 24 1.36 10.66 -1.71
CA TYR A 24 1.91 10.80 -3.07
C TYR A 24 3.17 9.96 -3.31
N THR A 25 4.03 9.82 -2.30
CA THR A 25 5.25 9.02 -2.44
C THR A 25 4.92 7.54 -2.44
N LEU A 26 4.01 7.12 -1.56
CA LEU A 26 3.55 5.73 -1.50
C LEU A 26 2.76 5.34 -2.76
N SER A 27 1.93 6.24 -3.31
CA SER A 27 1.26 6.00 -4.59
C SER A 27 2.27 5.85 -5.73
N GLY A 28 3.36 6.63 -5.70
CA GLY A 28 4.46 6.49 -6.64
C GLY A 28 5.19 5.14 -6.54
N ILE A 29 5.26 4.55 -5.34
CA ILE A 29 5.80 3.18 -5.16
C ILE A 29 4.87 2.16 -5.83
N VAL A 30 3.55 2.28 -5.63
CA VAL A 30 2.57 1.38 -6.27
C VAL A 30 2.69 1.45 -7.80
N THR A 31 2.76 2.66 -8.37
CA THR A 31 2.82 2.83 -9.82
C THR A 31 4.17 2.43 -10.40
N ASN A 32 5.27 2.87 -9.80
CA ASN A 32 6.59 2.71 -10.40
C ASN A 32 7.24 1.36 -10.07
N GLN A 33 7.01 0.83 -8.87
CA GLN A 33 7.67 -0.40 -8.42
C GLN A 33 6.74 -1.61 -8.49
N MET A 34 5.45 -1.43 -8.20
CA MET A 34 4.49 -2.54 -8.28
C MET A 34 3.78 -2.60 -9.66
N GLY A 35 3.94 -1.58 -10.50
CA GLY A 35 3.32 -1.52 -11.83
C GLY A 35 1.80 -1.50 -11.79
N LYS A 36 1.20 -1.05 -10.67
CA LYS A 36 -0.25 -1.07 -10.44
C LYS A 36 -0.81 0.34 -10.34
N ASN A 37 -2.11 0.46 -10.54
CA ASN A 37 -2.81 1.73 -10.42
C ASN A 37 -3.53 1.81 -9.07
N VAL A 38 -3.20 2.82 -8.27
CA VAL A 38 -3.82 3.05 -6.96
C VAL A 38 -5.33 3.33 -7.06
N ARG A 39 -5.81 3.71 -8.25
CA ARG A 39 -7.22 4.04 -8.51
C ARG A 39 -8.10 2.84 -8.82
N ASP A 40 -7.53 1.65 -8.99
CA ASP A 40 -8.30 0.45 -9.36
C ASP A 40 -9.16 -0.10 -8.21
N GLY A 41 -9.08 0.49 -7.01
CA GLY A 41 -9.82 0.04 -5.82
C GLY A 41 -9.14 -1.12 -5.08
N ASP A 42 -7.95 -1.51 -5.53
CA ASP A 42 -7.06 -2.44 -4.84
C ASP A 42 -6.43 -1.77 -3.62
N ALA A 43 -6.21 -2.54 -2.55
CA ALA A 43 -5.62 -2.06 -1.31
C ALA A 43 -4.12 -2.39 -1.25
N PHE A 44 -3.29 -1.40 -0.93
CA PHE A 44 -1.83 -1.56 -0.89
C PHE A 44 -1.30 -1.43 0.54
N ILE A 45 -0.68 -2.50 1.02
CA ILE A 45 -0.15 -2.62 2.38
C ILE A 45 1.34 -2.30 2.37
N PHE A 46 1.72 -1.37 3.26
CA PHE A 46 3.10 -1.00 3.53
C PHE A 46 3.42 -1.23 5.00
N ILE A 47 4.59 -1.79 5.29
CA ILE A 47 5.09 -2.05 6.64
C ILE A 47 6.48 -1.43 6.80
N ASN A 48 6.77 -0.84 7.96
CA ASN A 48 8.11 -0.32 8.25
C ASN A 48 9.10 -1.44 8.57
N ALA A 49 10.40 -1.13 8.50
CA ALA A 49 11.46 -2.11 8.79
C ALA A 49 11.34 -2.80 10.16
N ASN A 50 10.80 -2.09 11.16
CA ASN A 50 10.65 -2.61 12.51
C ASN A 50 9.31 -3.32 12.74
N CYS A 51 8.46 -3.45 11.71
CA CYS A 51 7.12 -4.05 11.79
C CYS A 51 6.21 -3.48 12.89
N THR A 52 6.43 -2.22 13.27
CA THR A 52 5.64 -1.52 14.31
C THR A 52 4.54 -0.63 13.73
N CYS A 53 4.62 -0.29 12.45
CA CYS A 53 3.69 0.62 11.78
C CYS A 53 3.30 0.06 10.42
N MET A 54 1.99 0.06 10.16
CA MET A 54 1.40 -0.38 8.91
C MET A 54 0.55 0.75 8.33
N LYS A 55 0.65 0.95 7.02
CA LYS A 55 -0.23 1.84 6.26
C LYS A 55 -0.93 1.05 5.17
N ILE A 56 -2.19 1.37 4.95
CA ILE A 56 -3.00 0.83 3.86
C ILE A 56 -3.43 1.99 2.99
N LEU A 57 -3.24 1.81 1.70
CA LEU A 57 -3.55 2.76 0.63
C LEU A 57 -4.73 2.24 -0.18
#